data_AF-A0A7R9JK86-F1
#
_entry.id   AF-A0A7R9JK86-F1
#
_cell.length_a   1.000
_cell.length_b   1.000
_cell.length_c   1.000
_cell.angle_alpha   90.00
_cell.angle_beta   90.00
_cell.angle_gamma   90.00
#
_symmetry.space_group_name_H-M   'P 1'
#
loop_
_entity.id
_entity.type
_entity.pdbx_description
1 polymer ?
#
loop_
_entity_poly.entity_id
_entity_poly.type
_entity_poly.pdbx_seq_one_letter_code
_entity_poly.pdbx_strand_id
1 'polypeptide(L)'
;DYIYWTDWKTGNIECANKTTGCNRTRIHAQLEYVTDILVFHNSRQSGWNQCAVGNGGCSHLCLALPSPAPRSFLLFSQKNSLSRLVPDTADCPDIVLPVQGLKNVRAVEFDPVSQFLYWVSPAMVSDNMA
;
A
#
# COMPACT_ATOMS: atom_id res chain seq x y z
N ASP A 1 23.49 -16.71 -5.17
CA ASP A 1 22.07 -16.98 -5.50
C ASP A 1 21.43 -17.95 -4.54
N TYR A 2 21.04 -17.47 -3.35
CA TYR A 2 20.44 -18.31 -2.32
C TYR A 2 19.14 -17.67 -1.81
N ILE A 3 18.18 -18.51 -1.43
CA ILE A 3 17.11 -18.13 -0.52
C ILE A 3 17.49 -18.55 0.89
N TYR A 4 16.99 -17.79 1.86
CA TYR A 4 17.16 -18.07 3.29
C TYR A 4 15.78 -18.13 3.91
N TRP A 5 15.54 -19.08 4.79
CA TRP A 5 14.29 -19.20 5.52
C TRP A 5 14.55 -19.73 6.93
N THR A 6 13.56 -19.54 7.80
CA THR A 6 13.51 -20.15 9.13
C THR A 6 12.44 -21.23 9.17
N ASP A 7 12.69 -22.30 9.93
CA ASP A 7 11.73 -23.35 10.20
C ASP A 7 11.47 -23.47 11.70
N TRP A 8 10.28 -23.03 12.11
CA TRP A 8 9.75 -23.11 13.47
C TRP A 8 9.74 -24.53 14.08
N LYS A 9 9.56 -25.59 13.27
CA LYS A 9 9.49 -26.97 13.77
C LYS A 9 10.88 -27.47 14.18
N THR A 10 11.90 -27.03 13.46
CA THR A 10 13.27 -27.49 13.66
C THR A 10 14.14 -26.47 14.40
N GLY A 11 13.66 -25.23 14.55
CA GLY A 11 14.41 -24.12 15.14
C GLY A 11 15.67 -23.76 14.34
N ASN A 12 15.63 -23.98 13.02
CA ASN A 12 16.79 -23.81 12.14
C ASN A 12 16.62 -22.63 11.19
N ILE A 13 17.74 -21.98 10.88
CA ILE A 13 17.87 -21.11 9.70
C ILE A 13 18.62 -21.91 8.64
N GLU A 14 18.06 -21.95 7.44
CA GLU A 14 18.59 -22.72 6.32
C GLU A 14 18.74 -21.86 5.07
N CYS A 15 19.56 -22.32 4.13
CA CYS A 15 19.64 -21.76 2.80
C CYS A 15 19.71 -22.84 1.73
N ALA A 16 19.30 -22.51 0.51
CA ALA A 16 19.45 -23.34 -0.68
C ALA A 16 19.55 -22.47 -1.92
N ASN A 17 20.05 -23.03 -3.02
CA ASN A 17 20.14 -22.33 -4.29
C ASN A 17 18.72 -21.88 -4.72
N LYS A 18 18.57 -20.57 -5.02
CA LYS A 18 17.26 -19.96 -5.27
C LYS A 18 16.53 -20.51 -6.49
N THR A 19 17.24 -21.01 -7.50
CA THR A 19 16.66 -21.47 -8.76
C THR A 19 16.55 -22.99 -8.85
N THR A 20 17.52 -23.72 -8.31
CA THR A 20 17.54 -25.19 -8.41
C THR A 20 17.01 -25.90 -7.16
N GLY A 21 16.96 -25.22 -6.01
CA GLY A 21 16.63 -25.83 -4.72
C GLY A 21 17.74 -26.73 -4.16
N CYS A 22 18.84 -26.94 -4.89
CA CYS A 22 19.97 -27.76 -4.45
C CYS A 22 20.83 -27.05 -3.40
N ASN A 23 21.81 -27.78 -2.85
CA ASN A 23 22.77 -27.30 -1.86
C ASN A 23 22.10 -26.74 -0.60
N ARG A 24 21.04 -27.42 -0.14
CA ARG A 24 20.39 -27.09 1.13
C ARG A 24 21.37 -27.27 2.28
N THR A 25 21.58 -26.21 3.03
CA THR A 25 22.54 -26.16 4.14
C THR A 25 21.91 -25.48 5.34
N ARG A 26 22.18 -26.00 6.54
CA ARG A 26 21.78 -25.37 7.81
C ARG A 26 22.81 -24.32 8.19
N ILE A 27 22.36 -23.07 8.36
CA ILE A 27 23.19 -21.92 8.74
C ILE A 27 23.25 -21.76 10.26
N HIS A 28 22.10 -21.90 10.92
CA HIS A 28 21.98 -21.80 12.38
C HIS A 28 20.94 -22.80 12.89
N ALA A 29 21.04 -23.19 14.15
CA ALA A 29 20.12 -24.10 14.83
C ALA A 29 19.71 -23.57 16.21
N GLN A 30 18.77 -24.24 16.88
CA GLN A 30 18.36 -23.95 18.26
C GLN A 30 17.79 -22.53 18.46
N LEU A 31 17.13 -22.00 17.44
CA LEU A 31 16.43 -20.72 17.50
C LEU A 31 14.93 -20.99 17.55
N GLU A 32 14.37 -20.96 18.75
CA GLU A 32 12.93 -21.13 18.94
C GLU A 32 12.17 -19.87 18.51
N TYR A 33 11.04 -20.06 17.83
CA TYR A 33 10.08 -19.01 17.49
C TYR A 33 10.63 -17.83 16.67
N VAL A 34 11.62 -18.06 15.80
CA VAL A 34 12.07 -17.03 14.85
C VAL A 34 10.91 -16.63 13.94
N THR A 35 10.54 -15.35 13.98
CA THR A 35 9.40 -14.82 13.23
C THR A 35 9.77 -14.23 11.89
N ASP A 36 10.95 -13.62 11.80
CA ASP A 36 11.42 -12.94 10.58
C ASP A 36 12.95 -13.00 10.48
N ILE A 37 13.44 -12.99 9.24
CA ILE A 37 14.88 -12.92 8.92
C ILE A 37 15.11 -11.97 7.75
N LEU A 38 16.18 -11.18 7.83
CA LEU A 38 16.52 -10.19 6.80
C LEU A 38 17.99 -10.33 6.39
N VAL A 39 18.24 -10.24 5.08
CA VAL A 39 19.60 -10.12 4.54
C VAL A 39 20.04 -8.66 4.60
N PHE A 40 20.99 -8.34 5.48
CA PHE A 40 21.57 -7.00 5.60
C PHE A 40 22.77 -6.83 4.65
N HIS A 41 22.54 -6.20 3.50
CA HIS A 41 23.60 -5.88 2.53
C HIS A 41 23.16 -4.72 1.61
N ASN A 42 24.10 -3.83 1.22
CA ASN A 42 23.78 -2.65 0.40
C ASN A 42 23.08 -2.99 -0.93
N SER A 43 23.44 -4.11 -1.56
CA SER A 43 22.87 -4.53 -2.83
C SER A 43 21.38 -4.88 -2.74
N ARG A 44 20.86 -5.16 -1.53
CA ARG A 44 19.44 -5.43 -1.28
C ARG A 44 18.59 -4.16 -1.26
N GLN A 45 19.21 -2.99 -1.13
CA GLN A 45 18.57 -1.68 -1.09
C GLN A 45 19.04 -0.84 -2.28
N SER A 46 19.07 -1.45 -3.46
CA SER A 46 19.46 -0.81 -4.71
C SER A 46 18.26 -0.20 -5.44
N GLY A 47 18.55 0.66 -6.42
CA GLY A 47 17.53 1.37 -7.20
C GLY A 47 17.42 2.86 -6.82
N TRP A 48 16.64 3.59 -7.61
CA TRP A 48 16.42 5.03 -7.43
C TRP A 48 14.97 5.37 -7.73
N ASN A 49 14.43 6.40 -7.08
CA ASN A 49 13.13 6.98 -7.41
C ASN A 49 13.17 8.51 -7.26
N GLN A 50 12.12 9.20 -7.70
CA GLN A 50 12.06 10.67 -7.66
C GLN A 50 12.13 11.24 -6.24
N CYS A 51 11.69 10.49 -5.22
CA CYS A 51 11.78 10.90 -3.82
C CYS A 51 13.22 10.98 -3.31
N ALA A 52 14.16 10.24 -3.91
CA ALA A 52 15.54 10.21 -3.46
C ALA A 52 16.32 11.50 -3.78
N VAL A 53 15.85 12.34 -4.73
CA VAL A 53 16.34 13.72 -4.88
C VAL A 53 15.37 14.67 -4.16
N GLY A 54 15.83 15.36 -3.12
CA GLY A 54 15.07 16.49 -2.54
C GLY A 54 13.64 16.15 -2.11
N ASN A 55 13.40 14.93 -1.61
CA ASN A 55 12.07 14.42 -1.22
C ASN A 55 11.03 14.53 -2.35
N GLY A 56 11.44 14.51 -3.62
CA GLY A 56 10.55 14.70 -4.77
C GLY A 56 9.87 16.08 -4.80
N GLY A 57 10.37 17.06 -4.05
CA GLY A 57 9.73 18.37 -3.86
C GLY A 57 8.57 18.38 -2.84
N CYS A 58 8.31 17.28 -2.13
CA CYS A 58 7.28 17.21 -1.12
C CYS A 58 7.69 17.95 0.17
N SER A 59 6.76 18.67 0.78
CA SER A 59 6.99 19.37 2.06
C SER A 59 7.10 18.44 3.27
N HIS A 60 6.47 17.27 3.21
CA HIS A 60 6.43 16.31 4.33
C HIS A 60 6.83 14.90 3.87
N LEU A 61 5.94 14.21 3.16
CA LEU A 61 6.12 12.80 2.79
C LEU A 61 6.08 12.60 1.27
N CYS A 62 7.08 11.93 0.72
CA CYS A 62 7.10 11.48 -0.67
C CYS A 62 6.88 9.98 -0.73
N LEU A 63 5.73 9.58 -1.26
CA LEU A 63 5.34 8.17 -1.41
C LEU A 63 5.61 7.73 -2.84
N ALA A 64 6.50 6.73 -3.00
CA ALA A 64 6.78 6.14 -4.30
C ALA A 64 5.54 5.38 -4.80
N LEU A 65 4.98 5.82 -5.92
CA LEU A 65 3.88 5.15 -6.59
C LEU A 65 4.40 4.40 -7.82
N PRO A 66 3.90 3.18 -8.12
CA PRO A 66 4.29 2.42 -9.30
C PRO A 66 3.84 3.07 -10.61
N SER A 67 2.84 3.95 -10.56
CA SER A 67 2.35 4.74 -11.69
C SER A 67 1.95 6.14 -11.21
N PRO A 68 2.09 7.19 -12.04
CA PRO A 68 1.44 8.48 -11.78
C PRO A 68 -0.06 8.30 -11.54
N ALA A 69 -0.69 9.27 -10.87
CA ALA A 69 -2.13 9.26 -10.68
C ALA A 69 -2.86 8.97 -12.00
N PRO A 70 -3.92 8.13 -11.99
CA PRO A 70 -4.61 7.75 -13.21
C PRO A 70 -5.14 9.00 -13.91
N ARG A 71 -4.90 9.12 -15.22
CA ARG A 71 -5.38 10.26 -16.02
C ARG A 71 -6.90 10.25 -16.20
N SER A 72 -7.49 9.06 -16.15
CA SER A 72 -8.93 8.82 -16.29
C SER A 72 -9.38 7.88 -15.19
N PHE A 73 -10.42 8.26 -14.47
CA PHE A 73 -11.01 7.47 -13.40
C PHE A 73 -12.47 7.88 -13.19
N LEU A 74 -13.23 7.00 -12.55
CA LEU A 74 -14.59 7.26 -12.11
C LEU A 74 -14.61 7.35 -10.59
N LEU A 75 -15.28 8.37 -10.08
CA LEU A 75 -15.59 8.49 -8.66
C LEU A 75 -17.05 8.15 -8.45
N PHE A 76 -17.33 7.32 -7.44
CA PHE A 76 -18.68 7.00 -7.05
C PHE A 76 -18.83 7.02 -5.54
N SER A 77 -19.99 7.45 -5.08
CA SER A 77 -20.33 7.51 -3.67
C SER A 77 -21.25 6.35 -3.28
N GLN A 78 -20.93 5.72 -2.15
CA GLN A 78 -21.85 4.87 -1.41
C GLN A 78 -22.33 5.63 -0.16
N LYS A 79 -23.20 5.00 0.65
CA LYS A 79 -23.81 5.66 1.83
C LYS A 79 -22.78 6.32 2.74
N ASN A 80 -21.68 5.62 3.06
CA ASN A 80 -20.65 6.09 4.01
C ASN A 80 -19.22 5.94 3.47
N SER A 81 -19.05 5.83 2.15
CA SER A 81 -17.74 5.69 1.53
C SER A 81 -17.71 6.34 0.15
N LEU A 82 -16.53 6.81 -0.25
CA LEU A 82 -16.24 7.27 -1.60
C LEU A 82 -15.23 6.29 -2.19
N SER A 83 -15.47 5.84 -3.42
CA SER A 83 -14.62 4.89 -4.11
C SER A 83 -14.19 5.43 -5.46
N ARG A 84 -13.00 5.01 -5.90
CA ARG A 84 -12.46 5.28 -7.22
C ARG A 84 -12.31 3.99 -8.00
N LEU A 85 -12.88 3.97 -9.20
CA LEU A 85 -12.69 2.94 -10.21
C LEU A 85 -11.79 3.50 -11.32
N VAL A 86 -10.86 2.69 -11.82
CA VAL A 86 -10.06 3.00 -13.02
C VAL A 86 -10.52 2.07 -14.13
N PRO A 87 -11.20 2.58 -15.18
CA PRO A 87 -11.58 1.77 -16.33
C PRO A 87 -10.33 1.19 -17.02
N ASP A 88 -10.46 0.00 -17.61
CA ASP A 88 -9.45 -0.65 -18.47
C ASP A 88 -8.17 -1.18 -17.80
N THR A 89 -8.18 -1.38 -16.48
CA THR A 89 -7.11 -2.13 -15.81
C THR A 89 -7.67 -3.43 -15.24
N ALA A 90 -7.42 -4.56 -15.92
CA ALA A 90 -7.75 -5.90 -15.44
C ALA A 90 -7.12 -6.22 -14.07
N ASP A 91 -6.13 -5.42 -13.64
CA ASP A 91 -5.30 -5.64 -12.46
C ASP A 91 -5.52 -4.61 -11.32
N CYS A 92 -6.47 -3.68 -11.43
CA CYS A 92 -6.69 -2.66 -10.37
C CYS A 92 -8.09 -2.79 -9.76
N PRO A 93 -8.22 -3.27 -8.50
CA PRO A 93 -9.51 -3.30 -7.82
C PRO A 93 -9.99 -1.89 -7.46
N ASP A 94 -11.30 -1.73 -7.29
CA ASP A 94 -11.90 -0.49 -6.75
C ASP A 94 -11.25 -0.09 -5.43
N ILE A 95 -10.78 1.15 -5.35
CA ILE A 95 -10.14 1.67 -4.14
C ILE A 95 -11.15 2.51 -3.37
N VAL A 96 -11.43 2.14 -2.13
CA VAL A 96 -12.14 3.01 -1.18
C VAL A 96 -11.18 4.12 -0.76
N LEU A 97 -11.56 5.37 -1.01
CA LEU A 97 -10.77 6.54 -0.63
C LEU A 97 -10.81 6.72 0.90
N PRO A 98 -9.67 7.01 1.55
CA PRO A 98 -9.59 7.10 3.01
C PRO A 98 -10.13 8.44 3.56
N VAL A 99 -11.36 8.82 3.18
CA VAL A 99 -12.03 10.04 3.65
C VAL A 99 -12.74 9.74 4.96
N GLN A 100 -12.37 10.44 6.03
CA GLN A 100 -12.92 10.24 7.37
C GLN A 100 -14.27 10.94 7.55
N GLY A 101 -15.17 10.35 8.33
CA GLY A 101 -16.41 11.00 8.77
C GLY A 101 -17.53 11.07 7.72
N LEU A 102 -17.42 10.36 6.59
CA LEU A 102 -18.47 10.29 5.58
C LEU A 102 -19.75 9.65 6.15
N LYS A 103 -20.87 10.37 6.03
CA LYS A 103 -22.19 9.88 6.45
C LYS A 103 -23.26 10.33 5.46
N ASN A 104 -24.00 9.36 4.91
CA ASN A 104 -25.10 9.58 3.97
C ASN A 104 -24.71 10.48 2.77
N VAL A 105 -23.57 10.20 2.12
CA VAL A 105 -23.13 10.97 0.96
C VAL A 105 -24.21 10.91 -0.14
N ARG A 106 -24.57 12.07 -0.67
CA ARG A 106 -25.64 12.24 -1.68
C ARG A 106 -25.09 12.53 -3.07
N ALA A 107 -24.01 13.28 -3.14
CA ALA A 107 -23.38 13.69 -4.38
C ALA A 107 -21.88 13.84 -4.16
N VAL A 108 -21.12 13.63 -5.23
CA VAL A 108 -19.67 13.75 -5.28
C VAL A 108 -19.30 14.48 -6.57
N GLU A 109 -18.33 15.39 -6.50
CA GLU A 109 -17.82 16.19 -7.62
C GLU A 109 -16.30 16.29 -7.51
N PHE A 110 -15.58 16.32 -8.63
CA PHE A 110 -14.12 16.41 -8.64
C PHE A 110 -13.66 17.52 -9.57
N ASP A 111 -12.82 18.42 -9.04
CA ASP A 111 -12.18 19.46 -9.85
C ASP A 111 -10.84 18.95 -10.41
N PRO A 112 -10.72 18.76 -11.74
CA PRO A 112 -9.49 18.27 -12.36
C PRO A 112 -8.33 19.27 -12.34
N VAL A 113 -8.59 20.57 -12.12
CA VAL A 113 -7.56 21.61 -12.10
C VAL A 113 -6.90 21.68 -10.72
N SER A 114 -7.71 21.80 -9.67
CA SER A 114 -7.21 21.89 -8.29
C SER A 114 -6.99 20.53 -7.62
N GLN A 115 -7.48 19.44 -8.23
CA GLN A 115 -7.46 18.09 -7.69
C GLN A 115 -8.21 17.92 -6.36
N PHE A 116 -9.22 18.76 -6.10
CA PHE A 116 -10.09 18.62 -4.94
C PHE A 116 -11.32 17.76 -5.23
N LEU A 117 -11.69 16.96 -4.23
CA LEU A 117 -12.90 16.15 -4.19
C LEU A 117 -13.92 16.80 -3.26
N TYR A 118 -15.09 17.12 -3.79
CA TYR A 118 -16.21 17.71 -3.06
C TYR A 118 -17.30 16.66 -2.87
N TRP A 119 -17.97 16.70 -1.72
CA TRP A 119 -19.11 15.83 -1.46
C TRP A 119 -20.19 16.56 -0.67
N VAL A 120 -21.45 16.17 -0.92
CA VAL A 120 -22.60 16.67 -0.19
C VAL A 120 -23.13 15.56 0.70
N SER A 121 -23.31 15.88 1.98
CA SER A 121 -23.97 15.02 2.96
C SER A 121 -25.09 15.84 3.61
N PRO A 122 -26.27 15.25 3.87
CA PRO A 122 -27.26 15.92 4.69
C PRO A 122 -26.60 16.18 6.05
N ALA A 123 -26.67 17.42 6.52
CA ALA A 123 -26.24 17.75 7.87
C ALA A 123 -26.89 16.75 8.84
N MET A 124 -26.15 16.32 9.86
CA MET A 124 -26.83 15.81 11.04
C MET A 124 -27.75 16.94 11.48
N VAL A 125 -29.06 16.78 11.29
CA VAL A 125 -30.00 17.47 12.15
C VAL A 125 -29.59 17.02 13.54
N SER A 126 -29.05 17.95 14.33
CA SER A 126 -28.85 17.68 15.74
C SER A 126 -30.21 17.34 16.30
N ASP A 127 -30.43 16.07 16.64
CA ASP A 127 -31.46 15.68 17.59
C ASP A 127 -31.09 16.33 18.93
N ASN A 128 -31.47 17.60 19.06
CA ASN A 128 -31.43 18.41 20.27
C ASN A 128 -32.46 19.52 20.08
N MET A 129 -33.73 19.16 20.18
CA MET A 129 -34.73 20.03 20.77
C MET A 129 -35.41 19.24 21.89
N ALA A 130 -35.51 19.92 23.03
CA ALA A 130 -36.00 19.43 24.32
C ALA A 130 -37.41 18.84 24.27
#